data_AF-A0A7V3TUG1-F1
#
_entry.id   AF-A0A7V3TUG1-F1
#
_cell.length_a   1.000
_cell.length_b   1.000
_cell.length_c   1.000
_cell.angle_alpha   90.00
_cell.angle_beta   90.00
_cell.angle_gamma   90.00
#
_symmetry.space_group_name_H-M   'P 1'
#
loop_
_entity.id
_entity.type
_entity.pdbx_description
1 polymer ?
#
loop_
_entity_poly.entity_id
_entity_poly.type
_entity_poly.pdbx_seq_one_letter_code
_entity_poly.pdbx_strand_id
1 'polypeptide(L)'
;MRYAYYPGCSLECSSAAYDLSVRSVADLLGIELREIDDWNCCGATEYFTQDELTACAVIARNLALVEPDLKQVVAPCAACYLNLRKVDQIMQEHPEMEKKINTCLAAGGLHYDPGRVRVRHLLDLLYTDIGETAIKDKVVQPLNGLRVACYYGCQIVRPYNGFDNPEQPTKLDELMKWLGAETVDFPVKAHCCGGHMTQISEPQAFELIRRLLHNAAEYKADVIVCMCPMCQLNLDAYQSRVNSFFGTNYQIPIIFFTQLLGVAFGLDWKKLGFGKEIVPAEPVLKKKLAAPAAT
;
A
#
# COMPACT_ATOMS: atom_id res chain seq x y z
N MET A 1 6.77 19.79 2.40
CA MET A 1 5.41 19.79 1.79
C MET A 1 4.44 19.17 2.79
N ARG A 2 3.22 19.69 2.97
CA ARG A 2 2.28 19.24 4.01
C ARG A 2 1.05 18.56 3.40
N TYR A 3 0.70 17.39 3.91
CA TYR A 3 -0.45 16.59 3.44
C TYR A 3 -1.24 16.06 4.64
N ALA A 4 -2.56 15.92 4.48
CA ALA A 4 -3.34 15.13 5.43
C ALA A 4 -2.95 13.65 5.26
N TYR A 5 -2.92 12.92 6.36
CA TYR A 5 -2.47 11.54 6.43
C TYR A 5 -3.54 10.67 7.07
N TYR A 6 -3.93 9.63 6.34
CA TYR A 6 -4.89 8.65 6.81
C TYR A 6 -4.19 7.29 6.92
N PRO A 7 -3.72 6.88 8.11
CA PRO A 7 -3.01 5.60 8.27
C PRO A 7 -3.95 4.42 8.09
N GLY A 8 -5.20 4.55 8.56
CA GLY A 8 -6.15 3.45 8.62
C GLY A 8 -5.78 2.40 9.68
N CYS A 9 -6.69 1.47 9.94
CA CYS A 9 -6.62 0.56 11.10
C CYS A 9 -5.44 -0.43 11.07
N SER A 10 -5.08 -0.98 9.90
CA SER A 10 -4.04 -2.02 9.84
C SER A 10 -2.64 -1.46 10.16
N LEU A 11 -2.38 -0.19 9.82
CA LEU A 11 -1.09 0.46 10.02
C LEU A 11 -0.79 0.71 11.50
N GLU A 12 -1.81 0.83 12.35
CA GLU A 12 -1.63 0.96 13.81
C GLU A 12 -1.33 -0.36 14.51
N CYS A 13 -1.64 -1.50 13.85
CA CYS A 13 -1.63 -2.82 14.45
C CYS A 13 -0.82 -3.83 13.62
N SER A 14 -1.51 -4.65 12.82
CA SER A 14 -0.94 -5.82 12.13
C SER A 14 0.12 -5.47 11.08
N SER A 15 0.10 -4.24 10.56
CA SER A 15 1.05 -3.72 9.58
C SER A 15 1.81 -2.50 10.10
N ALA A 16 2.12 -2.46 11.40
CA ALA A 16 2.89 -1.39 12.03
C ALA A 16 4.23 -1.09 11.35
N ALA A 17 4.87 -2.08 10.71
CA ALA A 17 6.09 -1.85 9.93
C ALA A 17 5.87 -0.87 8.76
N TYR A 18 4.65 -0.85 8.20
CA TYR A 18 4.32 0.06 7.12
C TYR A 18 4.23 1.51 7.64
N ASP A 19 3.51 1.76 8.73
CA ASP A 19 3.43 3.11 9.33
C ASP A 19 4.82 3.65 9.71
N LEU A 20 5.61 2.83 10.41
CA LEU A 20 6.97 3.18 10.82
C LEU A 20 7.86 3.57 9.62
N SER A 21 7.83 2.77 8.56
CA SER A 21 8.62 3.06 7.36
C SER A 21 8.08 4.23 6.55
N VAL A 22 6.76 4.41 6.44
CA VAL A 22 6.13 5.57 5.80
C VAL A 22 6.55 6.86 6.48
N ARG A 23 6.43 6.94 7.82
CA ARG A 23 6.80 8.15 8.58
C ARG A 23 8.29 8.43 8.51
N SER A 24 9.12 7.39 8.61
CA SER A 24 10.59 7.55 8.55
C SER A 24 11.05 8.05 7.17
N VAL A 25 10.46 7.54 6.09
CA VAL A 25 10.74 8.00 4.73
C VAL A 25 10.20 9.42 4.50
N ALA A 26 8.99 9.71 4.98
CA ALA A 26 8.40 11.04 4.86
C ALA A 26 9.26 12.11 5.54
N ASP A 27 9.71 11.85 6.78
CA ASP A 27 10.58 12.75 7.54
C ASP A 27 11.90 13.03 6.79
N LEU A 28 12.57 11.99 6.29
CA LEU A 28 13.81 12.14 5.51
C LEU A 28 13.62 12.96 4.21
N LEU A 29 12.45 12.84 3.58
CA LEU A 29 12.09 13.57 2.36
C LEU A 29 11.53 14.97 2.64
N GLY A 30 11.40 15.39 3.91
CA GLY A 30 10.81 16.69 4.26
C GLY A 30 9.30 16.78 3.95
N ILE A 31 8.62 15.64 3.99
CA ILE A 31 7.17 15.52 3.85
C ILE A 31 6.55 15.52 5.24
N GLU A 32 5.73 16.51 5.50
CA GLU A 32 4.96 16.63 6.72
C GLU A 32 3.60 15.93 6.56
N LEU A 33 3.47 14.77 7.18
CA LEU A 33 2.23 13.99 7.23
C LEU A 33 1.44 14.38 8.49
N ARG A 34 0.34 15.12 8.31
CA ARG A 34 -0.58 15.45 9.39
C ARG A 34 -1.68 14.42 9.46
N GLU A 35 -1.60 13.57 10.48
CA GLU A 35 -2.64 12.60 10.74
C GLU A 35 -3.99 13.30 10.97
N ILE A 36 -5.04 12.79 10.33
CA ILE A 36 -6.41 13.28 10.52
C ILE A 36 -6.81 12.98 11.96
N ASP A 37 -7.22 13.98 12.74
CA ASP A 37 -7.66 13.71 14.11
C ASP A 37 -9.00 12.95 14.12
N ASP A 38 -9.15 12.03 15.06
CA ASP A 38 -10.38 11.25 15.28
C ASP A 38 -10.89 10.50 14.02
N TRP A 39 -9.99 10.00 13.16
CA TRP A 39 -10.37 9.19 11.99
C TRP A 39 -11.01 7.84 12.39
N ASN A 40 -11.85 7.27 11.53
CA ASN A 40 -12.41 5.92 11.71
C ASN A 40 -12.03 4.98 10.56
N CYS A 41 -12.16 3.67 10.78
CA CYS A 41 -11.88 2.65 9.75
C CYS A 41 -12.66 2.92 8.44
N CYS A 42 -12.03 2.67 7.29
CA CYS A 42 -12.63 2.85 5.97
C CYS A 42 -13.62 1.72 5.57
N GLY A 43 -13.86 0.75 6.47
CA GLY A 43 -14.76 -0.38 6.20
C GLY A 43 -14.19 -1.47 5.28
N ALA A 44 -12.91 -1.35 4.86
CA ALA A 44 -12.24 -2.28 3.96
C ALA A 44 -13.12 -2.66 2.75
N THR A 45 -13.21 -3.94 2.38
CA THR A 45 -14.03 -4.35 1.22
C THR A 45 -15.44 -4.76 1.65
N GLU A 46 -15.62 -5.13 2.91
CA GLU A 46 -16.79 -5.81 3.43
C GLU A 46 -17.95 -4.84 3.61
N TYR A 47 -17.69 -3.61 4.07
CA TYR A 47 -18.76 -2.76 4.56
C TYR A 47 -19.74 -2.34 3.45
N PHE A 48 -19.22 -2.08 2.25
CA PHE A 48 -20.03 -1.80 1.07
C PHE A 48 -20.99 -2.92 0.68
N THR A 49 -20.71 -4.17 1.06
CA THR A 49 -21.59 -5.31 0.76
C THR A 49 -22.72 -5.44 1.78
N GLN A 50 -22.62 -4.78 2.94
CA GLN A 50 -23.62 -4.82 4.00
C GLN A 50 -24.61 -3.66 3.87
N ASP A 51 -24.12 -2.43 3.79
CA ASP A 51 -24.95 -1.24 3.65
C ASP A 51 -24.17 -0.11 2.96
N GLU A 52 -24.61 0.29 1.77
CA GLU A 52 -23.90 1.27 0.94
C GLU A 52 -23.89 2.68 1.55
N LEU A 53 -25.02 3.13 2.10
CA LEU A 53 -25.12 4.48 2.69
C LEU A 53 -24.22 4.58 3.92
N THR A 54 -24.25 3.58 4.79
CA THR A 54 -23.45 3.57 6.01
C THR A 54 -21.97 3.48 5.68
N ALA A 55 -21.59 2.63 4.73
CA ALA A 55 -20.20 2.57 4.24
C ALA A 55 -19.76 3.95 3.72
N CYS A 56 -20.55 4.58 2.85
CA CYS A 56 -20.23 5.91 2.33
C CYS A 56 -20.14 6.96 3.44
N ALA A 57 -21.07 6.98 4.40
CA ALA A 57 -21.10 7.96 5.47
C ALA A 57 -19.86 7.88 6.37
N VAL A 58 -19.44 6.67 6.79
CA VAL A 58 -18.26 6.53 7.65
C VAL A 58 -16.96 6.85 6.91
N ILE A 59 -16.89 6.61 5.60
CA ILE A 59 -15.72 6.95 4.79
C ILE A 59 -15.68 8.47 4.53
N ALA A 60 -16.83 9.08 4.19
CA ALA A 60 -16.95 10.52 3.97
C ALA A 60 -16.63 11.32 5.23
N ARG A 61 -16.89 10.76 6.43
CA ARG A 61 -16.47 11.36 7.71
C ARG A 61 -14.97 11.65 7.74
N ASN A 62 -14.14 10.72 7.29
CA ASN A 62 -12.68 10.95 7.23
C ASN A 62 -12.30 12.07 6.26
N LEU A 63 -13.02 12.24 5.15
CA LEU A 63 -12.80 13.36 4.21
C LEU A 63 -13.25 14.70 4.82
N ALA A 64 -14.36 14.71 5.56
CA ALA A 64 -14.88 15.88 6.28
C ALA A 64 -13.92 16.37 7.37
N LEU A 65 -13.20 15.44 8.02
CA LEU A 65 -12.25 15.74 9.10
C LEU A 65 -10.90 16.29 8.61
N VAL A 66 -10.61 16.23 7.32
CA VAL A 66 -9.40 16.86 6.77
C VAL A 66 -9.44 18.36 7.04
N GLU A 67 -8.34 18.91 7.60
CA GLU A 67 -8.25 20.34 7.92
C GLU A 67 -8.58 21.23 6.69
N PRO A 68 -9.22 22.41 6.86
CA PRO A 68 -9.61 23.26 5.74
C PRO A 68 -8.48 23.75 4.82
N ASP A 69 -7.28 23.95 5.38
CA ASP A 69 -6.06 24.38 4.69
C ASP A 69 -5.39 23.25 3.90
N LEU A 70 -5.67 21.99 4.23
CA LEU A 70 -5.19 20.83 3.50
C LEU A 70 -6.17 20.45 2.37
N LYS A 71 -5.65 20.36 1.15
CA LYS A 71 -6.43 20.00 -0.06
C LYS A 71 -6.16 18.58 -0.56
N GLN A 72 -5.30 17.84 0.12
CA GLN A 72 -4.89 16.50 -0.28
C GLN A 72 -4.81 15.60 0.95
N VAL A 73 -5.27 14.36 0.79
CA VAL A 73 -5.13 13.28 1.78
C VAL A 73 -4.36 12.13 1.18
N VAL A 74 -3.40 11.61 1.94
CA VAL A 74 -2.53 10.50 1.55
C VAL A 74 -2.89 9.28 2.39
N ALA A 75 -3.20 8.19 1.72
CA ALA A 75 -3.46 6.89 2.33
C ALA A 75 -2.47 5.85 1.77
N PRO A 76 -1.58 5.26 2.59
CA PRO A 76 -0.67 4.21 2.13
C PRO A 76 -1.36 2.86 1.91
N CYS A 77 -2.49 2.61 2.56
CA CYS A 77 -3.24 1.37 2.41
C CYS A 77 -4.13 1.43 1.16
N ALA A 78 -4.05 0.39 0.31
CA ALA A 78 -4.81 0.33 -0.93
C ALA A 78 -6.33 0.42 -0.77
N ALA A 79 -6.89 -0.29 0.22
CA ALA A 79 -8.33 -0.25 0.50
C ALA A 79 -8.75 1.15 1.02
N CYS A 80 -7.94 1.75 1.89
CA CYS A 80 -8.18 3.08 2.42
C CYS A 80 -8.19 4.13 1.29
N TYR A 81 -7.18 4.10 0.43
CA TYR A 81 -7.07 4.97 -0.75
C TYR A 81 -8.28 4.79 -1.68
N LEU A 82 -8.61 3.55 -2.06
CA LEU A 82 -9.70 3.28 -2.98
C LEU A 82 -11.05 3.75 -2.40
N ASN A 83 -11.33 3.44 -1.14
CA ASN A 83 -12.61 3.77 -0.51
C ASN A 83 -12.82 5.27 -0.38
N LEU A 84 -11.80 6.00 0.09
CA LEU A 84 -11.85 7.47 0.17
C LEU A 84 -12.11 8.07 -1.22
N ARG A 85 -11.37 7.64 -2.24
CA ARG A 85 -11.54 8.13 -3.62
C ARG A 85 -12.92 7.77 -4.19
N LYS A 86 -13.37 6.54 -3.96
CA LYS A 86 -14.65 6.03 -4.43
C LYS A 86 -15.81 6.84 -3.85
N VAL A 87 -15.79 7.11 -2.55
CA VAL A 87 -16.87 7.85 -1.88
C VAL A 87 -16.90 9.31 -2.29
N ASP A 88 -15.74 9.94 -2.40
CA ASP A 88 -15.64 11.29 -2.96
C ASP A 88 -16.26 11.36 -4.36
N GLN A 89 -15.94 10.41 -5.24
CA GLN A 89 -16.49 10.33 -6.58
C GLN A 89 -18.01 10.03 -6.60
N ILE A 90 -18.49 9.11 -5.75
CA ILE A 90 -19.94 8.83 -5.62
C ILE A 90 -20.69 10.10 -5.24
N MET A 91 -20.17 10.90 -4.31
CA MET A 91 -20.80 12.16 -3.93
C MET A 91 -20.76 13.21 -5.06
N GLN A 92 -19.72 13.22 -5.90
CA GLN A 92 -19.67 14.10 -7.09
C GLN A 92 -20.68 13.69 -8.17
N GLU A 93 -20.84 12.39 -8.40
CA GLU A 93 -21.63 11.85 -9.52
C GLU A 93 -23.12 11.66 -9.17
N HIS A 94 -23.45 11.49 -7.89
CA HIS A 94 -24.80 11.16 -7.43
C HIS A 94 -25.29 12.17 -6.36
N PRO A 95 -25.91 13.30 -6.77
CA PRO A 95 -26.39 14.34 -5.85
C PRO A 95 -27.38 13.83 -4.78
N GLU A 96 -28.20 12.83 -5.10
CA GLU A 96 -29.12 12.26 -4.11
C GLU A 96 -28.39 11.41 -3.04
N MET A 97 -27.29 10.76 -3.41
CA MET A 97 -26.45 10.04 -2.46
C MET A 97 -25.65 11.02 -1.61
N GLU A 98 -25.10 12.07 -2.23
CA GLU A 98 -24.41 13.17 -1.53
C GLU A 98 -25.28 13.79 -0.43
N LYS A 99 -26.53 14.16 -0.72
CA LYS A 99 -27.46 14.70 0.29
C LYS A 99 -27.68 13.74 1.47
N LYS A 100 -27.83 12.44 1.20
CA LYS A 100 -28.01 11.42 2.24
C LYS A 100 -26.76 11.29 3.11
N ILE A 101 -25.59 11.26 2.48
CA ILE A 101 -24.30 11.20 3.18
C ILE A 101 -24.13 12.44 4.08
N ASN A 102 -24.38 13.65 3.55
CA ASN A 102 -24.26 14.88 4.33
C ASN A 102 -25.33 14.98 5.44
N THR A 103 -26.51 14.37 5.27
CA THR A 103 -27.49 14.22 6.36
C THR A 103 -26.93 13.34 7.49
N CYS A 104 -26.24 12.24 7.17
CA CYS A 104 -25.57 11.41 8.17
C CYS A 104 -24.42 12.16 8.86
N LEU A 105 -23.59 12.90 8.11
CA LEU A 105 -22.49 13.68 8.66
C LEU A 105 -22.97 14.80 9.59
N ALA A 106 -24.10 15.43 9.26
CA ALA A 106 -24.70 16.48 10.09
C ALA A 106 -25.07 15.99 11.50
N ALA A 107 -25.40 14.70 11.68
CA ALA A 107 -25.64 14.12 13.00
C ALA A 107 -24.39 14.17 13.91
N GLY A 108 -23.19 14.19 13.33
CA GLY A 108 -21.92 14.39 14.01
C GLY A 108 -21.38 15.83 13.92
N GLY A 109 -22.17 16.79 13.45
CA GLY A 109 -21.72 18.18 13.26
C GLY A 109 -20.73 18.38 12.11
N LEU A 110 -20.69 17.45 11.16
CA LEU A 110 -19.78 17.47 10.01
C LEU A 110 -20.51 17.74 8.70
N HIS A 111 -19.78 18.21 7.70
CA HIS A 111 -20.23 18.38 6.32
C HIS A 111 -19.04 18.17 5.38
N TYR A 112 -19.27 17.59 4.21
CA TYR A 112 -18.23 17.42 3.19
C TYR A 112 -18.71 17.88 1.81
N ASP A 113 -17.96 18.80 1.22
CA ASP A 113 -18.15 19.20 -0.18
C ASP A 113 -17.38 18.21 -1.09
N PRO A 114 -18.08 17.48 -1.98
CA PRO A 114 -17.43 16.50 -2.84
C PRO A 114 -16.41 17.15 -3.78
N GLY A 115 -15.25 16.50 -3.96
CA GLY A 115 -14.13 17.02 -4.72
C GLY A 115 -13.25 18.04 -3.97
N ARG A 116 -13.57 18.39 -2.71
CA ARG A 116 -12.77 19.32 -1.90
C ARG A 116 -11.35 18.80 -1.64
N VAL A 117 -11.22 17.50 -1.38
CA VAL A 117 -9.95 16.87 -1.01
C VAL A 117 -9.53 15.88 -2.08
N ARG A 118 -8.34 16.09 -2.67
CA ARG A 118 -7.74 15.11 -3.58
C ARG A 118 -7.19 13.92 -2.78
N VAL A 119 -7.80 12.75 -2.97
CA VAL A 119 -7.35 11.49 -2.37
C VAL A 119 -6.20 10.89 -3.16
N ARG A 120 -5.10 10.54 -2.49
CA ARG A 120 -3.88 10.03 -3.12
C ARG A 120 -3.33 8.81 -2.40
N HIS A 121 -2.76 7.90 -3.18
CA HIS A 121 -1.93 6.83 -2.63
C HIS A 121 -0.51 7.36 -2.40
N LEU A 122 0.22 6.80 -1.43
CA LEU A 122 1.58 7.26 -1.13
C LEU A 122 2.55 7.11 -2.33
N LEU A 123 2.40 6.04 -3.12
CA LEU A 123 3.18 5.88 -4.36
C LEU A 123 2.97 7.05 -5.33
N ASP A 124 1.73 7.56 -5.44
CA ASP A 124 1.43 8.72 -6.30
C ASP A 124 2.20 9.95 -5.83
N LEU A 125 2.14 10.24 -4.53
CA LEU A 125 2.88 11.36 -3.94
C LEU A 125 4.39 11.26 -4.20
N LEU A 126 5.00 10.12 -3.88
CA LEU A 126 6.43 9.94 -4.05
C LEU A 126 6.85 10.04 -5.52
N TYR A 127 6.05 9.48 -6.42
CA TYR A 127 6.37 9.47 -7.84
C TYR A 127 6.18 10.85 -8.49
N THR A 128 5.11 11.59 -8.19
CA THR A 128 4.82 12.85 -8.91
C THR A 128 5.31 14.11 -8.22
N ASP A 129 5.26 14.17 -6.88
CA ASP A 129 5.57 15.40 -6.15
C ASP A 129 7.04 15.46 -5.73
N ILE A 130 7.61 14.30 -5.37
CA ILE A 130 9.05 14.17 -5.09
C ILE A 130 9.80 13.92 -6.39
N GLY A 131 9.39 12.91 -7.15
CA GLY A 131 9.94 12.61 -8.46
C GLY A 131 11.29 11.90 -8.44
N GLU A 132 11.70 11.44 -9.61
CA GLU A 132 12.88 10.59 -9.80
C GLU A 132 14.17 11.22 -9.28
N THR A 133 14.46 12.45 -9.67
CA THR A 133 15.73 13.12 -9.33
C THR A 133 15.88 13.26 -7.82
N ALA A 134 14.87 13.79 -7.14
CA ALA A 134 14.95 14.01 -5.69
C ALA A 134 15.03 12.69 -4.91
N ILE A 135 14.41 11.61 -5.40
CA ILE A 135 14.54 10.28 -4.79
C ILE A 135 15.96 9.74 -5.00
N LYS A 136 16.49 9.79 -6.22
CA LYS A 136 17.87 9.34 -6.54
C LYS A 136 18.92 10.09 -5.73
N ASP A 137 18.75 11.40 -5.55
CA ASP A 137 19.68 12.24 -4.76
C ASP A 137 19.73 11.85 -3.27
N LYS A 138 18.73 11.12 -2.77
CA LYS A 138 18.69 10.62 -1.40
C LYS A 138 19.21 9.19 -1.24
N VAL A 139 19.52 8.50 -2.33
CA VAL A 139 20.03 7.12 -2.29
C VAL A 139 21.46 7.14 -1.75
N VAL A 140 21.64 6.54 -0.58
CA VAL A 140 22.94 6.33 0.07
C VAL A 140 23.44 4.91 -0.19
N GLN A 141 22.52 3.94 -0.21
CA GLN A 141 22.81 2.53 -0.43
C GLN A 141 21.97 2.01 -1.61
N PRO A 142 22.49 2.06 -2.85
CA PRO A 142 21.80 1.51 -4.01
C PRO A 142 21.45 0.03 -3.82
N LEU A 143 20.27 -0.38 -4.27
CA LEU A 143 19.75 -1.74 -4.14
C LEU A 143 20.27 -2.69 -5.22
N ASN A 144 21.50 -2.48 -5.69
CA ASN A 144 22.09 -3.22 -6.80
C ASN A 144 22.12 -4.73 -6.50
N GLY A 145 21.74 -5.54 -7.50
CA GLY A 145 21.69 -7.00 -7.38
C GLY A 145 20.53 -7.56 -6.55
N LEU A 146 19.66 -6.70 -6.01
CA LEU A 146 18.41 -7.12 -5.37
C LEU A 146 17.31 -7.29 -6.42
N ARG A 147 16.80 -8.51 -6.57
CA ARG A 147 15.71 -8.82 -7.50
C ARG A 147 14.35 -8.64 -6.82
N VAL A 148 13.56 -7.68 -7.27
CA VAL A 148 12.32 -7.25 -6.61
C VAL A 148 11.11 -7.59 -7.49
N ALA A 149 10.17 -8.36 -6.94
CA ALA A 149 8.83 -8.49 -7.52
C ALA A 149 7.93 -7.37 -6.99
N CYS A 150 7.54 -6.46 -7.89
CA CYS A 150 6.68 -5.32 -7.55
C CYS A 150 5.21 -5.74 -7.57
N TYR A 151 4.61 -5.95 -6.40
CA TYR A 151 3.21 -6.35 -6.27
C TYR A 151 2.32 -5.15 -5.93
N TYR A 152 1.52 -4.72 -6.91
CA TYR A 152 0.62 -3.57 -6.79
C TYR A 152 -0.67 -3.92 -6.06
N GLY A 153 -1.06 -5.20 -6.13
CA GLY A 153 -2.40 -5.62 -5.76
C GLY A 153 -3.46 -5.05 -6.72
N CYS A 154 -4.73 -5.29 -6.40
CA CYS A 154 -5.84 -4.95 -7.28
C CYS A 154 -6.34 -3.50 -7.09
N GLN A 155 -6.34 -2.97 -5.87
CA GLN A 155 -7.09 -1.75 -5.51
C GLN A 155 -6.36 -0.42 -5.74
N ILE A 156 -5.05 -0.44 -6.04
CA ILE A 156 -4.30 0.80 -6.30
C ILE A 156 -4.58 1.36 -7.69
N VAL A 157 -4.72 0.47 -8.67
CA VAL A 157 -4.81 0.83 -10.10
C VAL A 157 -6.17 0.53 -10.72
N ARG A 158 -7.10 -0.08 -9.96
CA ARG A 158 -8.48 -0.36 -10.36
C ARG A 158 -9.48 0.15 -9.30
N PRO A 159 -10.73 0.47 -9.68
CA PRO A 159 -11.29 0.41 -11.03
C PRO A 159 -11.01 1.66 -11.86
N TYR A 160 -10.44 2.69 -11.24
CA TYR A 160 -10.29 4.00 -11.87
C TYR A 160 -8.98 4.12 -12.64
N ASN A 161 -9.08 4.61 -13.87
CA ASN A 161 -7.93 5.17 -14.57
C ASN A 161 -7.37 6.37 -13.79
N GLY A 162 -6.07 6.64 -13.94
CA GLY A 162 -5.45 7.79 -13.30
C GLY A 162 -3.95 7.63 -13.18
N PHE A 163 -3.48 7.51 -11.94
CA PHE A 163 -2.06 7.54 -11.62
C PHE A 163 -1.26 6.47 -12.38
N ASP A 164 -1.74 5.25 -12.57
CA ASP A 164 -1.01 4.20 -13.28
C ASP A 164 -1.96 3.39 -14.16
N ASN A 165 -1.43 2.51 -15.00
CA ASN A 165 -2.21 1.65 -15.88
C ASN A 165 -2.91 0.53 -15.07
N PRO A 166 -4.24 0.34 -15.19
CA PRO A 166 -4.97 -0.70 -14.45
C PRO A 166 -4.57 -2.15 -14.75
N GLU A 167 -4.03 -2.41 -15.94
CA GLU A 167 -3.69 -3.74 -16.43
C GLU A 167 -2.18 -4.00 -16.37
N GLN A 168 -1.37 -2.99 -16.74
CA GLN A 168 0.09 -3.10 -16.79
C GLN A 168 0.76 -1.93 -16.06
N PRO A 169 0.62 -1.82 -14.74
CA PRO A 169 1.21 -0.71 -14.00
C PRO A 169 2.74 -0.80 -13.97
N THR A 170 3.42 0.35 -13.98
CA THR A 170 4.90 0.42 -14.03
C THR A 170 5.52 1.34 -12.99
N LYS A 171 4.74 2.15 -12.28
CA LYS A 171 5.32 3.21 -11.43
C LYS A 171 6.01 2.71 -10.17
N LEU A 172 5.56 1.61 -9.57
CA LEU A 172 6.30 0.96 -8.49
C LEU A 172 7.59 0.34 -9.01
N ASP A 173 7.57 -0.25 -10.20
CA ASP A 173 8.77 -0.82 -10.83
C ASP A 173 9.81 0.27 -11.09
N GLU A 174 9.39 1.37 -11.70
CA GLU A 174 10.24 2.53 -11.94
C GLU A 174 10.80 3.10 -10.64
N LEU A 175 9.97 3.28 -9.61
CA LEU A 175 10.42 3.71 -8.30
C LEU A 175 11.48 2.78 -7.71
N MET A 176 11.30 1.46 -7.78
CA MET A 176 12.31 0.50 -7.31
C MET A 176 13.60 0.56 -8.15
N LYS A 177 13.50 0.78 -9.47
CA LYS A 177 14.67 0.99 -10.34
C LYS A 177 15.41 2.28 -10.02
N TRP A 178 14.72 3.34 -9.60
CA TRP A 178 15.37 4.58 -9.15
C TRP A 178 16.29 4.33 -7.96
N LEU A 179 15.97 3.34 -7.13
CA LEU A 179 16.80 2.91 -5.99
C LEU A 179 17.93 1.95 -6.38
N GLY A 180 18.04 1.55 -7.66
CA GLY A 180 19.04 0.60 -8.15
C GLY A 180 18.61 -0.87 -8.09
N ALA A 181 17.36 -1.17 -7.73
CA ALA A 181 16.89 -2.56 -7.70
C ALA A 181 16.63 -3.12 -9.11
N GLU A 182 16.78 -4.44 -9.26
CA GLU A 182 16.37 -5.18 -10.45
C GLU A 182 14.91 -5.61 -10.30
N THR A 183 13.97 -4.93 -10.98
CA THR A 183 12.58 -5.38 -10.97
C THR A 183 12.40 -6.59 -11.87
N VAL A 184 11.92 -7.71 -11.32
CA VAL A 184 11.58 -8.87 -12.15
C VAL A 184 10.29 -8.59 -12.92
N ASP A 185 10.20 -9.12 -14.15
CA ASP A 185 8.96 -9.07 -14.92
C ASP A 185 7.91 -9.94 -14.23
N PHE A 186 7.05 -9.33 -13.41
CA PHE A 186 6.09 -10.03 -12.56
C PHE A 186 4.70 -9.99 -13.22
N PRO A 187 4.26 -11.03 -13.95
CA PRO A 187 3.06 -10.94 -14.80
C PRO A 187 1.78 -10.81 -13.99
N VAL A 188 1.81 -11.26 -12.74
CA VAL A 188 0.68 -11.28 -11.81
C VAL A 188 0.67 -10.07 -10.85
N LYS A 189 1.40 -9.00 -11.19
CA LYS A 189 1.61 -7.81 -10.33
C LYS A 189 0.34 -7.10 -9.86
N ALA A 190 -0.76 -7.18 -10.60
CA ALA A 190 -2.06 -6.61 -10.24
C ALA A 190 -3.14 -7.66 -9.90
N HIS A 191 -2.78 -8.95 -9.83
CA HIS A 191 -3.73 -10.01 -9.48
C HIS A 191 -4.15 -9.92 -8.00
N CYS A 192 -5.34 -10.43 -7.68
CA CYS A 192 -5.87 -10.40 -6.32
C CYS A 192 -5.08 -11.34 -5.38
N CYS A 193 -4.77 -10.86 -4.17
CA CYS A 193 -4.15 -11.65 -3.10
C CYS A 193 -5.14 -12.54 -2.32
N GLY A 194 -6.42 -12.48 -2.67
CA GLY A 194 -7.50 -13.17 -1.97
C GLY A 194 -8.19 -12.38 -0.86
N GLY A 195 -7.66 -11.25 -0.39
CA GLY A 195 -8.30 -10.48 0.69
C GLY A 195 -8.65 -11.36 1.90
N HIS A 196 -9.88 -11.26 2.41
CA HIS A 196 -10.37 -12.09 3.50
C HIS A 196 -10.82 -13.51 3.10
N MET A 197 -10.51 -13.97 1.89
CA MET A 197 -10.82 -15.34 1.47
C MET A 197 -10.13 -16.39 2.35
N THR A 198 -9.04 -16.05 3.05
CA THR A 198 -8.41 -16.94 4.03
C THR A 198 -9.31 -17.24 5.23
N GLN A 199 -10.35 -16.45 5.48
CA GLN A 199 -11.37 -16.72 6.50
C GLN A 199 -12.63 -17.37 5.92
N ILE A 200 -12.93 -17.11 4.64
CA ILE A 200 -14.17 -17.55 3.98
C ILE A 200 -13.99 -18.91 3.31
N SER A 201 -12.91 -19.07 2.54
CA SER A 201 -12.64 -20.27 1.74
C SER A 201 -11.14 -20.45 1.51
N GLU A 202 -10.50 -21.14 2.45
CA GLU A 202 -9.04 -21.33 2.47
C GLU A 202 -8.46 -21.95 1.19
N PRO A 203 -9.06 -22.99 0.56
CA PRO A 203 -8.49 -23.56 -0.67
C PRO A 203 -8.37 -22.55 -1.82
N GLN A 204 -9.38 -21.68 -1.97
CA GLN A 204 -9.43 -20.64 -3.00
C GLN A 204 -8.43 -19.53 -2.67
N ALA A 205 -8.33 -19.13 -1.39
CA ALA A 205 -7.32 -18.17 -0.97
C ALA A 205 -5.91 -18.69 -1.21
N PHE A 206 -5.63 -19.94 -0.83
CA PHE A 206 -4.31 -20.53 -0.99
C PHE A 206 -3.91 -20.64 -2.45
N GLU A 207 -4.83 -20.95 -3.37
CA GLU A 207 -4.52 -20.93 -4.81
C GLU A 207 -4.17 -19.52 -5.31
N LEU A 208 -4.89 -18.48 -4.86
CA LEU A 208 -4.58 -17.08 -5.23
C LEU A 208 -3.21 -16.65 -4.70
N ILE A 209 -2.91 -16.96 -3.43
CA ILE A 209 -1.63 -16.66 -2.78
C ILE A 209 -0.50 -17.45 -3.47
N ARG A 210 -0.71 -18.74 -3.74
CA ARG A 210 0.25 -19.62 -4.42
C ARG A 210 0.64 -19.06 -5.78
N ARG A 211 -0.29 -18.56 -6.59
CA ARG A 211 0.04 -17.99 -7.92
C ARG A 211 1.03 -16.85 -7.82
N LEU A 212 0.88 -15.98 -6.82
CA LEU A 212 1.76 -14.84 -6.57
C LEU A 212 3.15 -15.32 -6.10
N LEU A 213 3.21 -16.20 -5.10
CA LEU A 213 4.46 -16.76 -4.57
C LEU A 213 5.21 -17.59 -5.61
N HIS A 214 4.48 -18.43 -6.35
CA HIS A 214 5.03 -19.27 -7.40
C HIS A 214 5.67 -18.43 -8.51
N ASN A 215 4.96 -17.40 -9.01
CA ASN A 215 5.55 -16.51 -10.03
C ASN A 215 6.79 -15.79 -9.49
N ALA A 216 6.76 -15.29 -8.25
CA ALA A 216 7.94 -14.65 -7.68
C ALA A 216 9.14 -15.63 -7.59
N ALA A 217 8.88 -16.90 -7.22
CA ALA A 217 9.90 -17.94 -7.19
C ALA A 217 10.45 -18.28 -8.59
N GLU A 218 9.58 -18.50 -9.59
CA GLU A 218 9.98 -18.84 -10.97
C GLU A 218 10.83 -17.73 -11.61
N TYR A 219 10.48 -16.47 -11.33
CA TYR A 219 11.22 -15.30 -11.80
C TYR A 219 12.42 -14.95 -10.91
N LYS A 220 12.71 -15.80 -9.90
CA LYS A 220 13.86 -15.67 -8.99
C LYS A 220 13.90 -14.32 -8.29
N ALA A 221 12.74 -13.84 -7.82
CA ALA A 221 12.68 -12.68 -6.97
C ALA A 221 13.30 -13.00 -5.61
N ASP A 222 14.09 -12.06 -5.08
CA ASP A 222 14.64 -12.14 -3.73
C ASP A 222 13.60 -11.68 -2.70
N VAL A 223 12.70 -10.79 -3.10
CA VAL A 223 11.69 -10.19 -2.24
C VAL A 223 10.47 -9.78 -3.06
N ILE A 224 9.28 -9.82 -2.44
CA ILE A 224 8.09 -9.16 -2.97
C ILE A 224 7.89 -7.85 -2.19
N VAL A 225 7.81 -6.73 -2.90
CA VAL A 225 7.35 -5.47 -2.31
C VAL A 225 5.88 -5.27 -2.57
N CYS A 226 5.16 -4.82 -1.56
CA CYS A 226 3.73 -4.55 -1.64
C CYS A 226 3.37 -3.16 -1.10
N MET A 227 2.14 -2.75 -1.40
CA MET A 227 1.60 -1.44 -1.02
C MET A 227 0.27 -1.55 -0.26
N CYS A 228 -0.08 -2.75 0.21
CA CYS A 228 -1.36 -3.02 0.86
C CYS A 228 -1.14 -3.93 2.07
N PRO A 229 -1.55 -3.52 3.28
CA PRO A 229 -1.53 -4.33 4.49
C PRO A 229 -2.13 -5.74 4.30
N MET A 230 -3.29 -5.83 3.65
CA MET A 230 -3.98 -7.10 3.43
C MET A 230 -3.19 -8.02 2.48
N CYS A 231 -2.60 -7.44 1.43
CA CYS A 231 -1.72 -8.17 0.52
C CYS A 231 -0.50 -8.72 1.24
N GLN A 232 0.14 -7.90 2.08
CA GLN A 232 1.30 -8.32 2.88
C GLN A 232 0.91 -9.47 3.81
N LEU A 233 -0.16 -9.31 4.59
CA LEU A 233 -0.65 -10.33 5.52
C LEU A 233 -0.87 -11.68 4.83
N ASN A 234 -1.59 -11.67 3.69
CA ASN A 234 -1.89 -12.90 2.97
C ASN A 234 -0.63 -13.57 2.41
N LEU A 235 0.28 -12.79 1.82
CA LEU A 235 1.49 -13.34 1.22
C LEU A 235 2.55 -13.73 2.25
N ASP A 236 2.57 -13.13 3.44
CA ASP A 236 3.59 -13.36 4.46
C ASP A 236 3.15 -14.43 5.46
N ALA A 237 1.99 -14.23 6.11
CA ALA A 237 1.55 -15.10 7.20
C ALA A 237 1.09 -16.49 6.75
N TYR A 238 0.61 -16.63 5.50
CA TYR A 238 0.03 -17.87 5.00
C TYR A 238 0.99 -18.72 4.16
N GLN A 239 2.26 -18.34 3.96
CA GLN A 239 3.19 -19.13 3.13
C GLN A 239 3.34 -20.56 3.63
N SER A 240 3.47 -20.77 4.95
CA SER A 240 3.60 -22.11 5.55
C SER A 240 2.37 -22.99 5.26
N ARG A 241 1.17 -22.40 5.30
CA ARG A 241 -0.08 -23.10 5.02
C ARG A 241 -0.24 -23.40 3.54
N VAL A 242 0.11 -22.46 2.66
CA VAL A 242 0.18 -22.68 1.21
C VAL A 242 1.17 -23.81 0.88
N ASN A 243 2.36 -23.78 1.49
CA ASN A 243 3.39 -24.81 1.34
C ASN A 243 2.88 -26.19 1.74
N SER A 244 2.24 -26.29 2.91
CA SER A 244 1.65 -27.55 3.36
C SER A 244 0.53 -28.04 2.45
N PHE A 245 -0.31 -27.13 1.92
CA PHE A 245 -1.46 -27.51 1.11
C PHE A 245 -1.07 -27.99 -0.30
N PHE A 246 -0.05 -27.39 -0.91
CA PHE A 246 0.37 -27.68 -2.29
C PHE A 246 1.67 -28.48 -2.40
N GLY A 247 2.32 -28.81 -1.28
CA GLY A 247 3.62 -29.49 -1.30
C GLY A 247 4.76 -28.61 -1.83
N THR A 248 4.70 -27.30 -1.60
CA THR A 248 5.71 -26.31 -2.02
C THR A 248 6.59 -25.89 -0.83
N ASN A 249 7.61 -25.05 -1.08
CA ASN A 249 8.51 -24.55 -0.03
C ASN A 249 8.93 -23.09 -0.28
N TYR A 250 7.95 -22.20 -0.49
CA TYR A 250 8.21 -20.77 -0.61
C TYR A 250 8.68 -20.19 0.73
N GLN A 251 9.70 -19.35 0.67
CA GLN A 251 10.26 -18.61 1.80
C GLN A 251 10.67 -17.21 1.33
N ILE A 252 9.77 -16.54 0.60
CA ILE A 252 10.06 -15.25 -0.04
C ILE A 252 9.64 -14.15 0.92
N PRO A 253 10.54 -13.26 1.38
CA PRO A 253 10.15 -12.16 2.24
C PRO A 253 9.15 -11.23 1.55
N ILE A 254 8.15 -10.76 2.30
CA ILE A 254 7.14 -9.83 1.82
C ILE A 254 7.19 -8.57 2.68
N ILE A 255 7.61 -7.47 2.08
CA ILE A 255 7.82 -6.19 2.77
C ILE A 255 7.08 -5.05 2.07
N PHE A 256 6.95 -3.93 2.75
CA PHE A 256 6.38 -2.72 2.17
C PHE A 256 7.43 -1.97 1.34
N PHE A 257 7.02 -1.36 0.24
CA PHE A 257 7.94 -0.64 -0.64
C PHE A 257 8.68 0.53 0.06
N THR A 258 8.05 1.12 1.09
CA THR A 258 8.67 2.15 1.95
C THR A 258 9.81 1.62 2.81
N GLN A 259 9.81 0.33 3.14
CA GLN A 259 10.95 -0.29 3.83
C GLN A 259 12.17 -0.34 2.90
N LEU A 260 12.00 -0.68 1.62
CA LEU A 260 13.11 -0.63 0.65
C LEU A 260 13.57 0.80 0.35
N LEU A 261 12.66 1.77 0.27
CA LEU A 261 13.03 3.19 0.20
C LEU A 261 13.93 3.58 1.37
N GLY A 262 13.52 3.22 2.59
CA GLY A 262 14.30 3.53 3.78
C GLY A 262 15.68 2.86 3.79
N VAL A 263 15.78 1.59 3.37
CA VAL A 263 17.07 0.89 3.22
C VAL A 263 17.94 1.63 2.21
N ALA A 264 17.39 2.01 1.06
CA ALA A 264 18.14 2.73 0.03
C ALA A 264 18.63 4.11 0.51
N PHE A 265 17.87 4.77 1.38
CA PHE A 265 18.24 6.03 2.02
C PHE A 265 19.18 5.87 3.24
N GLY A 266 19.58 4.64 3.58
CA GLY A 266 20.47 4.37 4.70
C GLY A 266 19.83 4.54 6.08
N LEU A 267 18.49 4.45 6.18
CA LEU A 267 17.78 4.52 7.44
C LEU A 267 17.99 3.26 8.29
N ASP A 268 17.93 3.43 9.61
CA ASP A 268 18.05 2.33 10.56
C ASP A 268 16.91 1.31 10.38
N TRP A 269 17.27 0.03 10.35
CA TRP A 269 16.34 -1.06 10.03
C TRP A 269 15.23 -1.21 11.06
N LYS A 270 15.51 -0.93 12.34
CA LYS A 270 14.48 -1.00 13.39
C LYS A 270 13.46 0.14 13.21
N LYS A 271 13.91 1.33 12.80
CA LYS A 271 12.99 2.44 12.45
C LYS A 271 12.10 2.11 11.25
N LEU A 272 12.56 1.23 10.35
CA LEU A 272 11.78 0.73 9.22
C LEU A 272 10.88 -0.46 9.57
N GLY A 273 10.87 -0.90 10.84
CA GLY A 273 10.00 -1.97 11.31
C GLY A 273 10.38 -3.37 10.84
N PHE A 274 11.63 -3.60 10.40
CA PHE A 274 12.12 -4.96 10.10
C PHE A 274 12.09 -5.86 11.35
N GLY A 275 11.84 -7.15 11.14
CA GLY A 275 11.64 -8.14 12.18
C GLY A 275 10.19 -8.27 12.65
N LYS A 276 9.25 -7.53 12.04
CA LYS A 276 7.81 -7.69 12.26
C LYS A 276 7.17 -8.66 11.24
N GLU A 277 7.84 -8.86 10.10
CA GLU A 277 7.45 -9.84 9.09
C GLU A 277 7.59 -11.28 9.60
N ILE A 278 6.74 -12.18 9.09
CA ILE A 278 6.75 -13.61 9.42
C ILE A 278 7.91 -14.32 8.71
N VAL A 279 8.14 -14.00 7.44
CA VAL A 279 9.31 -14.47 6.68
C VAL A 279 10.42 -13.40 6.72
N PRO A 280 11.52 -13.60 7.47
CA PRO A 280 12.51 -12.55 7.72
C PRO A 280 13.15 -12.01 6.45
N ALA A 281 13.07 -10.69 6.24
CA ALA A 281 13.65 -10.03 5.08
C ALA A 281 15.14 -9.70 5.28
N GLU A 282 15.53 -9.40 6.51
CA GLU A 282 16.87 -8.91 6.85
C GLU A 282 18.03 -9.80 6.38
N PRO A 283 17.99 -11.14 6.58
CA PRO A 283 19.06 -12.01 6.10
C PRO A 283 19.22 -11.98 4.57
N VAL A 284 18.10 -11.92 3.83
CA VAL A 284 18.10 -11.89 2.37
C VAL A 284 18.65 -10.58 1.85
N LEU A 285 18.14 -9.46 2.37
CA LEU A 285 18.55 -8.13 1.98
C LEU A 285 20.03 -7.87 2.31
N LYS A 286 20.50 -8.23 3.51
CA LYS A 286 21.93 -8.09 3.86
C LYS A 286 22.83 -8.90 2.96
N LYS A 287 22.46 -10.15 2.64
CA LYS A 287 23.24 -11.01 1.74
C LYS A 287 23.34 -10.42 0.33
N LYS A 288 22.24 -9.89 -0.19
CA LYS A 288 22.18 -9.34 -1.56
C LYS A 288 22.89 -8.00 -1.68
N LEU A 289 22.71 -7.11 -0.72
CA LEU A 289 23.30 -5.77 -0.74
C LEU A 289 24.78 -5.74 -0.35
N ALA A 290 25.30 -6.79 0.29
CA ALA A 290 26.74 -6.95 0.57
C ALA A 290 27.52 -7.58 -0.59
N ALA A 291 26.85 -8.19 -1.56
CA ALA A 291 27.51 -8.76 -2.72
C ALA A 291 27.99 -7.62 -3.64
N PRO A 292 29.26 -7.62 -4.10
CA PRO A 292 29.68 -6.66 -5.13
C PRO A 292 28.76 -6.82 -6.35
N ALA A 293 28.32 -5.70 -6.92
CA ALA A 293 27.48 -5.72 -8.12
C ALA A 293 28.14 -6.63 -9.17
N ALA A 294 27.40 -7.64 -9.64
CA ALA A 294 27.90 -8.51 -10.69
C ALA A 294 28.19 -7.63 -11.92
N THR A 295 29.47 -7.49 -12.23
CA THR A 295 30.01 -6.76 -13.40
C THR A 295 29.53 -7.38 -14.70
#